data_AF-A0A842MCQ1-F1
#
_entry.id   AF-A0A842MCQ1-F1
#
_cell.length_a   1.000
_cell.length_b   1.000
_cell.length_c   1.000
_cell.angle_alpha   90.00
_cell.angle_beta   90.00
_cell.angle_gamma   90.00
#
_symmetry.space_group_name_H-M   'P 1'
#
loop_
_entity.id
_entity.type
_entity.pdbx_description
1 polymer ?
#
loop_
_entity_poly.entity_id
_entity_poly.type
_entity_poly.pdbx_seq_one_letter_code
_entity_poly.pdbx_strand_id
1 'polypeptide(L)'
;MRITVAEVYDFNPWWQNAERIEEDPRIVEWKGATFRWIPRLCRTFEDVDVVYTMRGPRRVGKTTLLKLRIMDLLKKGTPPKSIFYFSCDLLNGPKQLADAIDLYLSQVRGQASAPGVAERTYIFIDEVSSVRDWQKGMKALIDAGKLMGCTVILTGSHSMDIRKASETLAGRRGDVAGLRYGSPDKVFLPMKFSEYAETQSTEVRDALRGVRALSLEGRKAALLKVLDGEVPELFNKVMGLSRRLEGMLDDYLLTGGMPQAINEYASRHSISDGTYSGFVGLIMKDISRWGGDEALAKQVLWRVTETVATQVSPNALRDGTEIADYRTVEKYLNALEASYALETVYRLDAARGQPFYKKERKIYFIDPFIFHACRGWLSGRGAFEASRVFLESAEMKGRLVEGVVCSHIARLAYALAPGPLFDASSAVFYWRSKKKRRELDFAFSVGGRYVPVEVKYTSR
;
A
#
# COMPACT_ATOMS: atom_id res chain seq x y z
N MET A 1 -16.26 -3.06 28.77
CA MET A 1 -15.48 -4.23 29.18
C MET A 1 -14.05 -3.79 29.47
N ARG A 2 -13.44 -4.22 30.59
CA ARG A 2 -12.03 -3.95 30.87
C ARG A 2 -11.20 -5.06 30.22
N ILE A 3 -10.10 -4.69 29.59
CA ILE A 3 -9.17 -5.66 28.99
C ILE A 3 -8.49 -6.43 30.12
N THR A 4 -8.42 -7.75 29.96
CA THR A 4 -7.84 -8.65 30.97
C THR A 4 -6.46 -9.13 30.55
N VAL A 5 -5.66 -9.59 31.52
CA VAL A 5 -4.36 -10.21 31.24
C VAL A 5 -4.53 -11.47 30.39
N ALA A 6 -5.57 -12.27 30.64
CA ALA A 6 -5.87 -13.48 29.86
C ALA A 6 -6.06 -13.17 28.36
N GLU A 7 -6.87 -12.16 28.04
CA GLU A 7 -7.06 -11.72 26.64
C GLU A 7 -5.75 -11.32 25.97
N VAL A 8 -4.88 -10.61 26.71
CA VAL A 8 -3.57 -10.21 26.20
C VAL A 8 -2.65 -11.42 25.98
N TYR A 9 -2.71 -12.45 26.82
CA TYR A 9 -1.99 -13.70 26.60
C TYR A 9 -2.46 -14.47 25.37
N ASP A 10 -3.76 -14.46 25.07
CA ASP A 10 -4.33 -15.15 23.90
C ASP A 10 -3.78 -14.59 22.58
N PHE A 11 -3.53 -13.28 22.52
CA PHE A 11 -2.89 -12.63 21.37
C PHE A 11 -1.39 -12.92 21.24
N ASN A 12 -0.75 -13.38 22.32
CA ASN A 12 0.70 -13.48 22.46
C ASN A 12 1.14 -14.88 22.93
N PRO A 13 0.80 -15.97 22.20
CA PRO A 13 1.10 -17.33 22.63
C PRO A 13 2.61 -17.60 22.78
N TRP A 14 3.47 -16.82 22.09
CA TRP A 14 4.92 -16.94 22.22
C TRP A 14 5.47 -16.61 23.61
N TRP A 15 4.71 -15.90 24.46
CA TRP A 15 5.13 -15.62 25.83
C TRP A 15 5.29 -16.86 26.71
N GLN A 16 4.59 -17.94 26.36
CA GLN A 16 4.74 -19.24 27.01
C GLN A 16 5.84 -20.08 26.35
N ASN A 17 5.86 -20.11 25.02
CA ASN A 17 6.88 -20.80 24.24
C ASN A 17 7.07 -20.07 22.91
N ALA A 18 8.29 -19.59 22.66
CA ALA A 18 8.65 -18.83 21.45
C ALA A 18 8.25 -19.54 20.15
N GLU A 19 8.26 -20.88 20.12
CA GLU A 19 7.92 -21.69 18.94
C GLU A 19 6.44 -21.60 18.55
N ARG A 20 5.54 -21.20 19.46
CA ARG A 20 4.10 -21.07 19.15
C ARG A 20 3.80 -20.02 18.08
N ILE A 21 4.74 -19.12 17.77
CA ILE A 21 4.61 -18.23 16.60
C ILE A 21 4.53 -19.02 15.28
N GLU A 22 5.14 -20.21 15.21
CA GLU A 22 5.15 -21.04 14.01
C GLU A 22 3.80 -21.72 13.75
N GLU A 23 2.92 -21.75 14.75
CA GLU A 23 1.53 -22.24 14.71
C GLU A 23 0.52 -21.13 14.35
N ASP A 24 0.95 -19.86 14.32
CA ASP A 24 0.06 -18.74 14.00
C ASP A 24 -0.56 -18.95 12.61
N PRO A 25 -1.91 -18.84 12.45
CA PRO A 25 -2.58 -19.13 11.19
C PRO A 25 -2.00 -18.37 9.99
N ARG A 26 -1.55 -17.12 10.18
CA ARG A 26 -0.96 -16.31 9.11
C ARG A 26 0.43 -16.78 8.72
N ILE A 27 1.21 -17.29 9.69
CA ILE A 27 2.52 -17.87 9.43
C ILE A 27 2.39 -19.21 8.71
N VAL A 28 1.47 -20.05 9.15
CA VAL A 28 1.17 -21.34 8.49
C VAL A 28 0.70 -21.11 7.05
N GLU A 29 -0.27 -20.22 6.84
CA GLU A 29 -0.77 -19.82 5.52
C GLU A 29 0.37 -19.32 4.62
N TRP A 30 1.22 -18.43 5.14
CA TRP A 30 2.34 -17.90 4.38
C TRP A 30 3.38 -18.97 4.04
N LYS A 31 3.71 -19.88 4.96
CA LYS A 31 4.67 -20.97 4.71
C LYS A 31 4.16 -21.96 3.67
N GLY A 32 2.86 -22.26 3.68
CA GLY A 32 2.20 -23.16 2.74
C GLY A 32 1.90 -22.54 1.38
N ALA A 33 2.03 -21.22 1.23
CA ALA A 33 1.80 -20.53 -0.03
C ALA A 33 2.80 -20.95 -1.11
N THR A 34 2.32 -21.19 -2.32
CA THR A 34 3.14 -21.40 -3.51
C THR A 34 3.97 -20.15 -3.81
N PHE A 35 3.41 -18.96 -3.55
CA PHE A 35 4.08 -17.68 -3.73
C PHE A 35 4.39 -17.03 -2.38
N ARG A 36 5.66 -17.13 -1.94
CA ARG A 36 6.11 -16.59 -0.64
C ARG A 36 6.75 -15.22 -0.78
N TRP A 37 5.94 -14.20 -0.52
CA TRP A 37 6.40 -12.81 -0.57
C TRP A 37 6.84 -12.29 0.80
N ILE A 38 7.99 -11.61 0.83
CA ILE A 38 8.40 -10.76 1.94
C ILE A 38 8.52 -9.33 1.40
N PRO A 39 7.59 -8.41 1.76
CA PRO A 39 7.61 -7.04 1.27
C PRO A 39 8.91 -6.33 1.62
N ARG A 40 9.51 -5.57 0.68
CA ARG A 40 10.72 -4.78 0.99
C ARG A 40 10.48 -3.75 2.08
N LEU A 41 9.23 -3.34 2.28
CA LEU A 41 8.80 -2.46 3.36
C LEU A 41 9.23 -2.96 4.75
N CYS A 42 9.32 -4.29 4.95
CA CYS A 42 9.73 -4.88 6.23
C CYS A 42 11.09 -4.37 6.71
N ARG A 43 11.98 -4.01 5.78
CA ARG A 43 13.35 -3.54 6.07
C ARG A 43 13.42 -2.08 6.48
N THR A 44 12.28 -1.37 6.43
CA THR A 44 12.21 0.07 6.69
C THR A 44 11.73 0.41 8.11
N PHE A 45 11.40 -0.61 8.89
CA PHE A 45 11.13 -0.48 10.33
C PHE A 45 12.46 -0.66 11.07
N GLU A 46 12.92 0.42 11.69
CA GLU A 46 14.17 0.46 12.44
C GLU A 46 13.87 0.29 13.94
N ASP A 47 14.76 -0.41 14.64
CA ASP A 47 14.61 -0.80 16.05
C ASP A 47 15.04 0.35 16.98
N VAL A 48 14.30 1.45 16.87
CA VAL A 48 14.50 2.73 17.59
C VAL A 48 13.23 3.14 18.34
N ASP A 49 13.35 4.16 19.20
CA ASP A 49 12.24 4.75 19.94
C ASP A 49 11.34 5.55 18.98
N VAL A 50 10.55 4.85 18.17
CA VAL A 50 9.68 5.45 17.16
C VAL A 50 8.32 4.76 17.13
N VAL A 51 7.28 5.59 16.94
CA VAL A 51 5.92 5.13 16.64
C VAL A 51 5.69 5.16 15.13
N TYR A 52 5.82 3.99 14.51
CA TYR A 52 5.51 3.77 13.11
C TYR A 52 4.01 3.59 12.91
N THR A 53 3.55 4.05 11.75
CA THR A 53 2.22 3.67 11.24
C THR A 53 2.39 2.96 9.90
N MET A 54 1.66 1.87 9.69
CA MET A 54 1.65 1.12 8.43
C MET A 54 0.24 1.06 7.88
N ARG A 55 0.03 1.65 6.70
CA ARG A 55 -1.29 1.77 6.11
C ARG A 55 -1.36 1.25 4.70
N GLY A 56 -2.54 0.84 4.28
CA GLY A 56 -2.74 0.35 2.94
C GLY A 56 -4.04 -0.43 2.82
N PRO A 57 -4.38 -0.87 1.60
CA PRO A 57 -5.64 -1.55 1.35
C PRO A 57 -5.80 -2.80 2.23
N ARG A 58 -7.05 -3.20 2.47
CA ARG A 58 -7.32 -4.48 3.13
C ARG A 58 -6.83 -5.64 2.26
N ARG A 59 -6.52 -6.76 2.90
CA ARG A 59 -5.97 -7.98 2.27
C ARG A 59 -4.59 -7.86 1.59
N VAL A 60 -3.90 -6.73 1.73
CA VAL A 60 -2.52 -6.56 1.24
C VAL A 60 -1.46 -7.34 2.04
N GLY A 61 -1.82 -7.85 3.23
CA GLY A 61 -0.93 -8.65 4.08
C GLY A 61 -0.35 -7.92 5.30
N LYS A 62 -0.96 -6.82 5.77
CA LYS A 62 -0.49 -6.03 6.93
C LYS A 62 -0.27 -6.90 8.19
N THR A 63 -1.29 -7.64 8.62
CA THR A 63 -1.21 -8.56 9.76
C THR A 63 -0.13 -9.61 9.57
N THR A 64 -0.08 -10.24 8.39
CA THR A 64 0.96 -11.23 8.05
C THR A 64 2.36 -10.64 8.17
N LEU A 65 2.58 -9.39 7.72
CA LEU A 65 3.86 -8.70 7.85
C LEU A 65 4.24 -8.45 9.32
N LEU A 66 3.29 -8.09 10.20
CA LEU A 66 3.56 -7.97 11.64
C LEU A 66 3.98 -9.34 12.23
N LYS A 67 3.24 -10.40 11.90
CA LYS A 67 3.55 -11.76 12.38
C LYS A 67 4.90 -12.26 11.89
N LEU A 68 5.24 -12.01 10.62
CA LEU A 68 6.56 -12.31 10.08
C LEU A 68 7.68 -11.54 10.80
N ARG A 69 7.43 -10.27 11.18
CA ARG A 69 8.39 -9.49 11.99
C ARG A 69 8.54 -10.05 13.41
N ILE A 70 7.45 -10.45 14.06
CA ILE A 70 7.48 -11.11 15.37
C ILE A 70 8.29 -12.41 15.31
N MET A 71 8.03 -13.24 14.30
CA MET A 71 8.79 -14.47 14.06
C MET A 71 10.29 -14.20 13.84
N ASP A 72 10.65 -13.17 13.05
CA ASP A 72 12.04 -12.76 12.83
C ASP A 72 12.72 -12.28 14.13
N LEU A 73 12.03 -11.49 14.95
CA LEU A 73 12.54 -11.01 16.24
C LEU A 73 12.80 -12.16 17.23
N LEU A 74 11.86 -13.10 17.33
CA LEU A 74 12.01 -14.30 18.17
C LEU A 74 13.19 -15.17 17.70
N LYS A 75 13.34 -15.37 16.37
CA LYS A 75 14.47 -16.11 15.79
C LYS A 75 15.82 -15.45 16.05
N LYS A 76 15.85 -14.13 16.21
CA LYS A 76 17.05 -13.37 16.58
C LYS A 76 17.36 -13.40 18.08
N GLY A 77 16.55 -14.10 18.89
CA GLY A 77 16.75 -14.22 20.33
C GLY A 77 16.13 -13.09 21.15
N THR A 78 15.22 -12.29 20.57
CA THR A 78 14.48 -11.29 21.35
C THR A 78 13.62 -12.00 22.40
N PRO A 79 13.69 -11.61 23.69
CA PRO A 79 12.90 -12.26 24.72
C PRO A 79 11.39 -12.18 24.42
N PRO A 80 10.63 -13.28 24.56
CA PRO A 80 9.24 -13.32 24.12
C PRO A 80 8.37 -12.23 24.75
N LYS A 81 8.53 -11.96 26.05
CA LYS A 81 7.77 -10.93 26.78
C LYS A 81 8.13 -9.50 26.39
N SER A 82 9.22 -9.29 25.65
CA SER A 82 9.59 -8.00 25.06
C SER A 82 8.84 -7.72 23.75
N ILE A 83 8.02 -8.66 23.27
CA ILE A 83 7.24 -8.52 22.04
C ILE A 83 5.76 -8.63 22.37
N PHE A 84 5.01 -7.57 22.10
CA PHE A 84 3.57 -7.50 22.34
C PHE A 84 2.81 -7.25 21.03
N TYR A 85 1.76 -8.03 20.81
CA TYR A 85 0.81 -7.91 19.72
C TYR A 85 -0.61 -7.77 20.27
N PHE A 86 -1.41 -6.90 19.66
CA PHE A 86 -2.82 -6.75 20.01
C PHE A 86 -3.64 -6.31 18.79
N SER A 87 -4.81 -6.94 18.56
CA SER A 87 -5.76 -6.47 17.54
C SER A 87 -6.80 -5.53 18.15
N CYS A 88 -7.06 -4.40 17.48
CA CYS A 88 -8.02 -3.41 17.93
C CYS A 88 -9.47 -3.68 17.50
N ASP A 89 -9.77 -4.79 16.84
CA ASP A 89 -11.10 -5.06 16.25
C ASP A 89 -12.27 -4.91 17.24
N LEU A 90 -12.04 -5.25 18.51
CA LEU A 90 -13.07 -5.21 19.58
C LEU A 90 -12.99 -3.97 20.48
N LEU A 91 -12.06 -3.05 20.21
CA LEU A 91 -11.87 -1.86 21.05
C LEU A 91 -12.89 -0.78 20.71
N ASN A 92 -13.44 -0.16 21.76
CA ASN A 92 -14.53 0.82 21.65
C ASN A 92 -14.05 2.27 21.73
N GLY A 93 -12.77 2.53 22.02
CA GLY A 93 -12.26 3.88 22.15
C GLY A 93 -10.80 4.01 22.58
N PRO A 94 -10.25 5.24 22.56
CA PRO A 94 -8.84 5.50 22.75
C PRO A 94 -8.34 5.16 24.16
N LYS A 95 -9.22 5.26 25.18
CA LYS A 95 -8.90 4.85 26.54
C LYS A 95 -8.62 3.35 26.64
N GLN A 96 -9.44 2.52 26.02
CA GLN A 96 -9.24 1.07 26.05
C GLN A 96 -7.94 0.67 25.34
N LEU A 97 -7.57 1.35 24.25
CA LEU A 97 -6.27 1.17 23.61
C LEU A 97 -5.11 1.49 24.57
N ALA A 98 -5.17 2.64 25.24
CA ALA A 98 -4.15 3.03 26.22
C ALA A 98 -4.08 2.04 27.38
N ASP A 99 -5.23 1.62 27.91
CA ASP A 99 -5.33 0.65 29.01
C ASP A 99 -4.74 -0.72 28.60
N ALA A 100 -4.92 -1.18 27.36
CA ALA A 100 -4.36 -2.45 26.88
C ALA A 100 -2.83 -2.44 26.88
N ILE A 101 -2.25 -1.37 26.33
CA ILE A 101 -0.80 -1.20 26.23
C ILE A 101 -0.22 -1.00 27.63
N ASP A 102 -0.88 -0.20 28.48
CA ASP A 102 -0.44 0.03 29.85
C ASP A 102 -0.50 -1.23 30.72
N LEU A 103 -1.54 -2.05 30.54
CA LEU A 103 -1.65 -3.35 31.19
C LEU A 103 -0.46 -4.24 30.83
N TYR A 104 -0.12 -4.34 29.54
CA TYR A 104 1.06 -5.07 29.08
C TYR A 104 2.35 -4.52 29.72
N LEU A 105 2.58 -3.21 29.62
CA LEU A 105 3.81 -2.58 30.10
C LEU A 105 3.99 -2.74 31.62
N SER A 106 2.92 -2.51 32.39
CA SER A 106 2.96 -2.53 33.85
C SER A 106 2.96 -3.93 34.46
N GLN A 107 2.22 -4.89 33.88
CA GLN A 107 1.99 -6.20 34.50
C GLN A 107 2.72 -7.36 33.82
N VAL A 108 2.99 -7.28 32.51
CA VAL A 108 3.61 -8.40 31.77
C VAL A 108 5.08 -8.14 31.50
N ARG A 109 5.40 -6.98 30.90
CA ARG A 109 6.79 -6.56 30.73
C ARG A 109 7.44 -6.30 32.09
N GLY A 110 6.68 -5.66 32.98
CA GLY A 110 7.15 -5.23 34.31
C GLY A 110 8.25 -4.16 34.20
N GLN A 111 8.74 -3.66 35.33
CA GLN A 111 9.98 -2.88 35.39
C GLN A 111 11.20 -3.80 35.17
N ALA A 112 11.24 -4.51 34.04
CA ALA A 112 12.37 -5.34 33.68
C ALA A 112 13.46 -4.45 33.08
N SER A 113 14.31 -3.92 33.95
CA SER A 113 15.74 -3.81 33.67
C SER A 113 16.48 -3.87 34.99
N ALA A 114 17.28 -4.92 35.16
CA ALA A 114 18.46 -4.81 36.01
C ALA A 114 19.27 -3.59 35.55
N PRO A 115 19.92 -2.85 36.46
CA PRO A 115 20.71 -1.68 36.08
C PRO A 115 21.80 -2.09 35.07
N GLY A 116 21.72 -1.58 33.84
CA GLY A 116 22.78 -1.70 32.83
C GLY A 116 22.36 -2.05 31.40
N VAL A 117 21.23 -2.74 31.18
CA VAL A 117 20.72 -3.02 29.81
C VAL A 117 19.20 -3.04 29.82
N ALA A 118 18.55 -1.96 29.41
CA ALA A 118 17.14 -1.99 29.09
C ALA A 118 16.95 -2.65 27.72
N GLU A 119 16.53 -3.92 27.73
CA GLU A 119 16.16 -4.63 26.50
C GLU A 119 14.96 -3.93 25.83
N ARG A 120 15.11 -3.61 24.55
CA ARG A 120 14.10 -2.95 23.73
C ARG A 120 12.79 -3.73 23.69
N THR A 121 11.68 -3.00 23.76
CA THR A 121 10.32 -3.56 23.68
C THR A 121 9.70 -3.28 22.31
N TYR A 122 9.03 -4.27 21.73
CA TYR A 122 8.37 -4.18 20.44
C TYR A 122 6.86 -4.29 20.62
N ILE A 123 6.11 -3.29 20.16
CA ILE A 123 4.67 -3.21 20.32
C ILE A 123 4.01 -3.16 18.93
N PHE A 124 3.19 -4.15 18.63
CA PHE A 124 2.48 -4.32 17.37
C PHE A 124 0.98 -4.18 17.61
N ILE A 125 0.37 -3.10 17.11
CA ILE A 125 -1.07 -2.85 17.25
C ILE A 125 -1.71 -2.96 15.89
N ASP A 126 -2.55 -3.97 15.71
CA ASP A 126 -3.23 -4.25 14.44
C ASP A 126 -4.60 -3.55 14.37
N GLU A 127 -4.94 -3.06 13.17
CA GLU A 127 -6.19 -2.37 12.82
C GLU A 127 -6.56 -1.23 13.78
N VAL A 128 -5.59 -0.40 14.20
CA VAL A 128 -5.81 0.75 15.09
C VAL A 128 -6.87 1.74 14.54
N SER A 129 -7.06 1.75 13.21
CA SER A 129 -8.12 2.51 12.52
C SER A 129 -9.56 2.07 12.86
N SER A 130 -9.75 0.92 13.51
CA SER A 130 -11.06 0.56 14.08
C SER A 130 -11.46 1.51 15.22
N VAL A 131 -10.47 2.00 15.97
CA VAL A 131 -10.67 2.83 17.16
C VAL A 131 -10.76 4.30 16.78
N ARG A 132 -11.92 4.91 17.01
CA ARG A 132 -12.10 6.34 16.81
C ARG A 132 -11.17 7.14 17.72
N ASP A 133 -10.50 8.14 17.17
CA ASP A 133 -9.56 9.02 17.87
C ASP A 133 -8.42 8.29 18.60
N TRP A 134 -8.00 7.13 18.10
CA TRP A 134 -6.93 6.30 18.70
C TRP A 134 -5.64 7.08 19.00
N GLN A 135 -5.37 8.14 18.24
CA GLN A 135 -4.23 9.04 18.44
C GLN A 135 -4.20 9.63 19.86
N LYS A 136 -5.35 9.88 20.47
CA LYS A 136 -5.46 10.38 21.85
C LYS A 136 -4.93 9.35 22.86
N GLY A 137 -5.20 8.07 22.63
CA GLY A 137 -4.72 6.97 23.48
C GLY A 137 -3.19 6.84 23.39
N MET A 138 -2.65 6.85 22.18
CA MET A 138 -1.20 6.83 21.97
C MET A 138 -0.51 8.07 22.57
N LYS A 139 -1.09 9.26 22.37
CA LYS A 139 -0.58 10.51 22.95
C LYS A 139 -0.47 10.42 24.47
N ALA A 140 -1.48 9.85 25.15
CA ALA A 140 -1.44 9.70 26.61
C ALA A 140 -0.26 8.82 27.08
N LEU A 141 0.04 7.73 26.35
CA LEU A 141 1.19 6.87 26.66
C LEU A 141 2.54 7.55 26.39
N ILE A 142 2.63 8.30 25.29
CA ILE A 142 3.84 9.04 24.92
C ILE A 142 4.13 10.15 25.94
N ASP A 143 3.13 10.98 26.25
CA ASP A 143 3.26 12.11 27.17
C ASP A 143 3.61 11.63 28.59
N ALA A 144 3.20 10.40 28.96
CA ALA A 144 3.55 9.75 30.22
C ALA A 144 4.94 9.06 30.22
N GLY A 145 5.70 9.13 29.11
CA GLY A 145 7.02 8.51 28.98
C GLY A 145 7.00 6.98 28.92
N LYS A 146 5.83 6.36 28.79
CA LYS A 146 5.66 4.89 28.85
C LYS A 146 6.21 4.15 27.64
N LEU A 147 6.48 4.86 26.53
CA LEU A 147 6.99 4.28 25.28
C LEU A 147 8.49 4.51 25.07
N MET A 148 9.23 4.99 26.07
CA MET A 148 10.70 5.03 26.00
C MET A 148 11.26 3.60 25.89
N GLY A 149 12.28 3.39 25.07
CA GLY A 149 12.83 2.06 24.78
C GLY A 149 11.89 1.16 23.96
N CYS A 150 10.80 1.70 23.40
CA CYS A 150 9.82 0.94 22.62
C CYS A 150 9.88 1.26 21.13
N THR A 151 9.85 0.23 20.30
CA THR A 151 9.54 0.34 18.87
C THR A 151 8.08 -0.05 18.67
N VAL A 152 7.25 0.90 18.23
CA VAL A 152 5.81 0.70 18.10
C VAL A 152 5.40 0.69 16.63
N ILE A 153 4.64 -0.30 16.19
CA ILE A 153 4.11 -0.40 14.83
C ILE A 153 2.59 -0.52 14.90
N LEU A 154 1.90 0.49 14.37
CA LEU A 154 0.45 0.58 14.32
C LEU A 154 -0.05 0.34 12.90
N THR A 155 -1.06 -0.49 12.67
CA THR A 155 -1.60 -0.71 11.31
C THR A 155 -2.99 -0.10 11.13
N GLY A 156 -3.33 0.27 9.89
CA GLY A 156 -4.69 0.69 9.55
C GLY A 156 -4.99 0.57 8.07
N SER A 157 -6.28 0.53 7.71
CA SER A 157 -6.69 0.31 6.32
C SER A 157 -6.95 1.58 5.52
N HIS A 158 -6.95 2.76 6.14
CA HIS A 158 -7.43 3.99 5.51
C HIS A 158 -6.37 5.11 5.48
N SER A 159 -6.26 5.80 4.34
CA SER A 159 -5.24 6.86 4.15
C SER A 159 -5.55 8.16 4.91
N MET A 160 -6.82 8.49 5.14
CA MET A 160 -7.22 9.68 5.93
C MET A 160 -6.76 9.65 7.38
N ASP A 161 -6.49 8.45 7.92
CA ASP A 161 -5.86 8.35 9.23
C ASP A 161 -4.43 8.93 9.19
N ILE A 162 -3.79 9.05 8.00
CA ILE A 162 -2.41 9.58 7.83
C ILE A 162 -2.35 11.00 8.27
N ARG A 163 -3.19 11.83 7.67
CA ARG A 163 -3.24 13.26 7.96
C ARG A 163 -3.53 13.48 9.45
N LYS A 164 -4.58 12.85 9.98
CA LYS A 164 -4.95 12.96 11.40
C LYS A 164 -3.86 12.48 12.35
N ALA A 165 -3.23 11.33 12.07
CA ALA A 165 -2.15 10.81 12.92
C ALA A 165 -0.88 11.65 12.82
N SER A 166 -0.54 12.15 11.64
CA SER A 166 0.62 13.01 11.43
C SER A 166 0.45 14.32 12.17
N GLU A 167 -0.74 14.94 12.06
CA GLU A 167 -1.11 16.17 12.77
C GLU A 167 -1.12 15.98 14.30
N THR A 168 -1.82 14.96 14.80
CA THR A 168 -2.04 14.79 16.25
C THR A 168 -0.78 14.34 16.99
N LEU A 169 0.07 13.53 16.34
CA LEU A 169 1.30 12.99 16.93
C LEU A 169 2.56 13.72 16.43
N ALA A 170 2.43 14.87 15.76
CA ALA A 170 3.58 15.65 15.29
C ALA A 170 4.56 15.94 16.43
N GLY A 171 5.85 15.67 16.21
CA GLY A 171 6.91 15.83 17.21
C GLY A 171 6.88 14.84 18.37
N ARG A 172 5.89 13.95 18.45
CA ARG A 172 5.69 12.97 19.54
C ARG A 172 5.89 11.53 19.10
N ARG A 173 6.60 11.30 17.99
CA ARG A 173 6.86 9.96 17.45
C ARG A 173 8.28 9.47 17.74
N GLY A 174 8.93 10.08 18.72
CA GLY A 174 10.31 9.78 19.10
C GLY A 174 11.34 10.24 18.07
N ASP A 175 12.45 9.51 17.91
CA ASP A 175 13.60 9.93 17.10
C ASP A 175 13.38 9.71 15.59
N VAL A 176 12.45 10.49 15.04
CA VAL A 176 12.12 10.46 13.60
C VAL A 176 13.24 11.03 12.74
N ALA A 177 13.99 12.01 13.26
CA ALA A 177 15.05 12.69 12.52
C ALA A 177 16.23 11.75 12.23
N GLY A 178 16.49 10.77 13.10
CA GLY A 178 17.54 9.76 12.92
C GLY A 178 17.18 8.62 11.94
N LEU A 179 15.95 8.55 11.43
CA LEU A 179 15.51 7.44 10.58
C LEU A 179 16.23 7.42 9.22
N ARG A 180 16.92 6.32 8.92
CA ARG A 180 17.56 6.09 7.62
C ARG A 180 16.55 6.13 6.46
N TYR A 181 15.33 5.67 6.69
CA TYR A 181 14.27 5.63 5.68
C TYR A 181 13.30 6.82 5.75
N GLY A 182 13.65 7.86 6.51
CA GLY A 182 13.08 9.21 6.46
C GLY A 182 11.66 9.43 7.01
N SER A 183 10.79 8.41 7.00
CA SER A 183 9.39 8.55 7.45
C SER A 183 8.96 7.41 8.38
N PRO A 184 8.33 7.71 9.53
CA PRO A 184 7.69 6.71 10.37
C PRO A 184 6.32 6.27 9.80
N ASP A 185 5.75 7.05 8.88
CA ASP A 185 4.56 6.68 8.12
C ASP A 185 4.96 5.79 6.95
N LYS A 186 4.47 4.56 6.94
CA LYS A 186 4.71 3.53 5.93
C LYS A 186 3.42 3.26 5.17
N VAL A 187 3.50 3.20 3.84
CA VAL A 187 2.38 2.81 2.97
C VAL A 187 2.68 1.44 2.37
N PHE A 188 1.89 0.44 2.79
CA PHE A 188 1.96 -0.93 2.33
C PHE A 188 0.91 -1.18 1.24
N LEU A 189 1.33 -1.04 -0.02
CA LEU A 189 0.49 -1.26 -1.19
C LEU A 189 0.68 -2.67 -1.77
N PRO A 190 -0.22 -3.11 -2.68
CA PRO A 190 -0.04 -4.37 -3.41
C PRO A 190 1.34 -4.44 -4.04
N MET A 191 1.87 -5.64 -4.17
CA MET A 191 3.22 -5.90 -4.67
C MET A 191 3.49 -5.16 -6.00
N LYS A 192 4.65 -4.49 -6.09
CA LYS A 192 5.09 -3.93 -7.37
C LYS A 192 5.44 -5.04 -8.35
N PHE A 193 5.32 -4.80 -9.65
CA PHE A 193 5.75 -5.78 -10.66
C PHE A 193 7.23 -6.22 -10.46
N SER A 194 8.12 -5.32 -10.04
CA SER A 194 9.50 -5.68 -9.71
C SER A 194 9.61 -6.67 -8.54
N GLU A 195 8.74 -6.53 -7.52
CA GLU A 195 8.70 -7.43 -6.37
C GLU A 195 8.07 -8.77 -6.74
N TYR A 196 7.12 -8.76 -7.67
CA TYR A 196 6.52 -9.97 -8.26
C TYR A 196 7.58 -10.79 -8.99
N ALA A 197 8.25 -10.16 -9.97
CA ALA A 197 9.25 -10.83 -10.80
C ALA A 197 10.46 -11.33 -9.98
N GLU A 198 10.95 -10.54 -9.01
CA GLU A 198 12.07 -10.96 -8.17
C GLU A 198 11.69 -12.06 -7.16
N THR A 199 10.42 -12.15 -6.77
CA THR A 199 9.96 -13.23 -5.88
C THR A 199 9.82 -14.53 -6.65
N GLN A 200 9.30 -14.47 -7.89
CA GLN A 200 9.10 -15.62 -8.76
C GLN A 200 10.40 -16.17 -9.37
N SER A 201 11.43 -15.34 -9.56
CA SER A 201 12.69 -15.75 -10.19
C SER A 201 13.92 -15.19 -9.49
N THR A 202 14.79 -16.09 -9.02
CA THR A 202 16.11 -15.76 -8.48
C THR A 202 17.02 -15.12 -9.54
N GLU A 203 16.97 -15.60 -10.78
CA GLU A 203 17.72 -15.02 -11.90
C GLU A 203 17.34 -13.55 -12.13
N VAL A 204 16.03 -13.24 -12.18
CA VAL A 204 15.55 -11.86 -12.32
C VAL A 204 15.98 -11.02 -11.13
N ARG A 205 15.82 -11.56 -9.90
CA ARG A 205 16.25 -10.89 -8.67
C ARG A 205 17.74 -10.52 -8.71
N ASP A 206 18.60 -11.46 -9.09
CA ASP A 206 20.05 -11.27 -9.11
C ASP A 206 20.47 -10.31 -10.21
N ALA A 207 19.83 -10.37 -11.38
CA ALA A 207 20.04 -9.41 -12.45
C ALA A 207 19.67 -7.97 -12.03
N LEU A 208 18.50 -7.78 -11.40
CA LEU A 208 18.07 -6.47 -10.90
C LEU A 208 18.96 -5.94 -9.77
N ARG A 209 19.48 -6.83 -8.91
CA ARG A 209 20.45 -6.48 -7.86
C ARG A 209 21.78 -6.04 -8.44
N GLY A 210 22.30 -6.76 -9.43
CA GLY A 210 23.59 -6.48 -10.08
C GLY A 210 23.67 -5.06 -10.66
N VAL A 211 22.55 -4.52 -11.14
CA VAL A 211 22.46 -3.15 -11.68
C VAL A 211 21.83 -2.14 -10.70
N ARG A 212 21.73 -2.48 -9.42
CA ARG A 212 21.17 -1.64 -8.35
C ARG A 212 19.72 -1.15 -8.59
N ALA A 213 18.96 -1.81 -9.47
CA ALA A 213 17.59 -1.45 -9.84
C ALA A 213 16.60 -1.51 -8.66
N LEU A 214 16.92 -2.30 -7.63
CA LEU A 214 16.09 -2.43 -6.43
C LEU A 214 16.32 -1.31 -5.39
N SER A 215 17.38 -0.51 -5.55
CA SER A 215 17.68 0.60 -4.64
C SER A 215 17.05 1.91 -5.13
N LEU A 216 16.75 2.84 -4.21
CA LEU A 216 16.27 4.17 -4.60
C LEU A 216 17.36 4.94 -5.37
N GLU A 217 18.58 4.96 -4.83
CA GLU A 217 19.73 5.64 -5.44
C GLU A 217 20.02 5.12 -6.86
N GLY A 218 20.02 3.81 -7.08
CA GLY A 218 20.24 3.24 -8.40
C GLY A 218 19.15 3.64 -9.41
N ARG A 219 17.88 3.64 -8.99
CA ARG A 219 16.76 4.10 -9.84
C ARG A 219 16.85 5.59 -10.15
N LYS A 220 17.17 6.41 -9.15
CA LYS A 220 17.37 7.86 -9.32
C LYS A 220 18.50 8.15 -10.30
N ALA A 221 19.65 7.50 -10.14
CA ALA A 221 20.79 7.64 -11.04
C ALA A 221 20.46 7.20 -12.48
N ALA A 222 19.73 6.10 -12.66
CA ALA A 222 19.29 5.66 -13.98
C ALA A 222 18.35 6.68 -14.65
N LEU A 223 17.40 7.26 -13.91
CA LEU A 223 16.50 8.28 -14.45
C LEU A 223 17.22 9.58 -14.82
N LEU A 224 18.19 10.01 -14.01
CA LEU A 224 19.02 11.17 -14.33
C LEU A 224 19.81 10.96 -15.63
N LYS A 225 20.42 9.77 -15.81
CA LYS A 225 21.09 9.41 -17.07
C LYS A 225 20.15 9.47 -18.29
N VAL A 226 18.93 8.94 -18.16
CA VAL A 226 17.91 9.04 -19.24
C VAL A 226 17.61 10.50 -19.56
N LEU A 227 17.48 11.35 -18.55
CA LEU A 227 17.27 12.79 -18.74
C LEU A 227 18.46 13.49 -19.42
N ASP A 228 19.67 12.95 -19.29
CA ASP A 228 20.87 13.44 -19.95
C ASP A 228 21.07 12.84 -21.36
N GLY A 229 20.11 12.04 -21.84
CA GLY A 229 20.16 11.40 -23.16
C GLY A 229 20.98 10.12 -23.21
N GLU A 230 21.40 9.60 -22.06
CA GLU A 230 22.15 8.35 -21.96
C GLU A 230 21.23 7.15 -21.70
N VAL A 231 21.60 5.98 -22.21
CA VAL A 231 20.92 4.71 -21.88
C VAL A 231 21.60 4.08 -20.66
N PRO A 232 20.93 3.98 -19.49
CA PRO A 232 21.52 3.35 -18.31
C PRO A 232 21.79 1.87 -18.55
N GLU A 233 22.88 1.34 -17.97
CA GLU A 233 23.20 -0.10 -17.99
C GLU A 233 22.04 -0.99 -17.49
N LEU A 234 21.26 -0.47 -16.55
CA LEU A 234 20.03 -1.08 -16.07
C LEU A 234 19.11 -1.52 -17.22
N PHE A 235 18.94 -0.68 -18.25
CA PHE A 235 18.08 -1.03 -19.39
C PHE A 235 18.65 -2.20 -20.17
N ASN A 236 19.95 -2.20 -20.48
CA ASN A 236 20.58 -3.28 -21.24
C ASN A 236 20.45 -4.64 -20.51
N LYS A 237 20.65 -4.66 -19.19
CA LYS A 237 20.51 -5.88 -18.40
C LYS A 237 19.06 -6.39 -18.35
N VAL A 238 18.11 -5.47 -18.19
CA VAL A 238 16.67 -5.80 -18.14
C VAL A 238 16.16 -6.27 -19.51
N MET A 239 16.65 -5.68 -20.61
CA MET A 239 16.30 -6.09 -21.98
C MET A 239 16.69 -7.54 -22.28
N GLY A 240 17.80 -8.03 -21.72
CA GLY A 240 18.19 -9.45 -21.82
C GLY A 240 17.17 -10.42 -21.19
N LEU A 241 16.28 -9.93 -20.33
CA LEU A 241 15.24 -10.70 -19.66
C LEU A 241 13.83 -10.44 -20.25
N SER A 242 13.71 -9.70 -21.36
CA SER A 242 12.44 -9.16 -21.82
C SER A 242 11.35 -10.22 -22.00
N ARG A 243 11.64 -11.33 -22.70
CA ARG A 243 10.66 -12.42 -22.93
C ARG A 243 10.13 -13.00 -21.61
N ARG A 244 11.00 -13.15 -20.61
CA ARG A 244 10.60 -13.69 -19.30
C ARG A 244 9.77 -12.67 -18.52
N LEU A 245 10.17 -11.41 -18.56
CA LEU A 245 9.43 -10.32 -17.93
C LEU A 245 8.08 -10.06 -18.61
N GLU A 246 7.97 -10.23 -19.92
CA GLU A 246 6.71 -10.15 -20.67
C GLU A 246 5.74 -11.22 -20.18
N GLY A 247 6.16 -12.49 -20.08
CA GLY A 247 5.31 -13.55 -19.53
C GLY A 247 4.87 -13.29 -18.08
N MET A 248 5.79 -12.82 -17.24
CA MET A 248 5.46 -12.44 -15.85
C MET A 248 4.51 -11.23 -15.78
N LEU A 249 4.63 -10.29 -16.72
CA LEU A 249 3.76 -9.11 -16.79
C LEU A 249 2.35 -9.53 -17.16
N ASP A 250 2.18 -10.50 -18.05
CA ASP A 250 0.86 -11.02 -18.43
C ASP A 250 0.13 -11.65 -17.23
N ASP A 251 0.84 -12.47 -16.45
CA ASP A 251 0.31 -13.02 -15.20
C ASP A 251 0.02 -11.92 -14.16
N TYR A 252 0.88 -10.89 -14.09
CA TYR A 252 0.70 -9.76 -13.18
C TYR A 252 -0.51 -8.88 -13.58
N LEU A 253 -0.81 -8.74 -14.88
CA LEU A 253 -1.98 -8.01 -15.34
C LEU A 253 -3.30 -8.73 -15.01
N LEU A 254 -3.26 -10.06 -14.78
CA LEU A 254 -4.38 -10.84 -14.27
C LEU A 254 -4.48 -10.78 -12.74
N THR A 255 -3.37 -11.02 -12.06
CA THR A 255 -3.31 -11.25 -10.60
C THR A 255 -3.13 -9.98 -9.79
N GLY A 256 -2.62 -8.92 -10.41
CA GLY A 256 -2.13 -7.73 -9.74
C GLY A 256 -1.04 -8.03 -8.72
N GLY A 257 -0.89 -7.13 -7.76
CA GLY A 257 0.05 -7.24 -6.64
C GLY A 257 -0.57 -7.86 -5.37
N MET A 258 -1.78 -8.42 -5.44
CA MET A 258 -2.49 -8.93 -4.26
C MET A 258 -2.01 -10.33 -3.87
N PRO A 259 -1.47 -10.56 -2.66
CA PRO A 259 -0.85 -11.84 -2.31
C PRO A 259 -1.78 -13.05 -2.45
N GLN A 260 -3.05 -12.89 -2.04
CA GLN A 260 -4.05 -13.95 -2.13
C GLN A 260 -4.33 -14.32 -3.60
N ALA A 261 -4.55 -13.32 -4.47
CA ALA A 261 -4.82 -13.53 -5.89
C ALA A 261 -3.62 -14.18 -6.61
N ILE A 262 -2.41 -13.70 -6.32
CA ILE A 262 -1.17 -14.27 -6.83
C ILE A 262 -1.03 -15.73 -6.40
N ASN A 263 -1.27 -16.05 -5.13
CA ASN A 263 -1.14 -17.42 -4.62
C ASN A 263 -2.19 -18.38 -5.20
N GLU A 264 -3.45 -17.95 -5.34
CA GLU A 264 -4.49 -18.75 -6.01
C GLU A 264 -4.12 -19.02 -7.46
N TYR A 265 -3.68 -18.01 -8.20
CA TYR A 265 -3.27 -18.17 -9.58
C TYR A 265 -2.02 -19.06 -9.72
N ALA A 266 -1.02 -18.86 -8.87
CA ALA A 266 0.20 -19.68 -8.88
C ALA A 266 -0.05 -21.16 -8.55
N SER A 267 -1.11 -21.46 -7.78
CA SER A 267 -1.44 -22.83 -7.36
C SER A 267 -2.47 -23.52 -8.26
N ARG A 268 -3.42 -22.79 -8.83
CA ARG A 268 -4.58 -23.34 -9.55
C ARG A 268 -4.81 -22.75 -10.93
N HIS A 269 -3.95 -21.84 -11.39
CA HIS A 269 -4.11 -21.07 -12.64
C HIS A 269 -5.49 -20.38 -12.77
N SER A 270 -6.11 -20.06 -11.64
CA SER A 270 -7.41 -19.39 -11.55
C SER A 270 -7.50 -18.61 -10.24
N ILE A 271 -8.34 -17.57 -10.23
CA ILE A 271 -8.65 -16.78 -9.03
C ILE A 271 -10.14 -16.93 -8.76
N SER A 272 -10.50 -17.26 -7.52
CA SER A 272 -11.89 -17.50 -7.15
C SER A 272 -12.73 -16.22 -7.13
N ASP A 273 -14.02 -16.33 -7.48
CA ASP A 273 -14.97 -15.21 -7.38
C ASP A 273 -15.13 -14.72 -5.92
N GLY A 274 -14.91 -15.58 -4.93
CA GLY A 274 -14.86 -15.21 -3.52
C GLY A 274 -13.71 -14.24 -3.18
N THR A 275 -12.58 -14.36 -3.87
CA THR A 275 -11.43 -13.46 -3.70
C THR A 275 -11.71 -12.08 -4.29
N TYR A 276 -12.32 -12.01 -5.47
CA TYR A 276 -12.76 -10.75 -6.09
C TYR A 276 -13.90 -10.08 -5.30
N SER A 277 -15.00 -10.79 -5.07
CA SER A 277 -16.18 -10.26 -4.36
C SER A 277 -15.86 -9.87 -2.91
N GLY A 278 -15.05 -10.67 -2.22
CA GLY A 278 -14.60 -10.37 -0.87
C GLY A 278 -13.74 -9.11 -0.79
N PHE A 279 -12.99 -8.78 -1.84
CA PHE A 279 -12.24 -7.52 -1.89
C PHE A 279 -13.17 -6.32 -2.12
N VAL A 280 -14.08 -6.40 -3.10
CA VAL A 280 -15.04 -5.31 -3.37
C VAL A 280 -15.97 -5.06 -2.18
N GLY A 281 -16.44 -6.12 -1.51
CA GLY A 281 -17.26 -5.99 -0.31
C GLY A 281 -16.56 -5.24 0.82
N LEU A 282 -15.23 -5.33 0.92
CA LEU A 282 -14.46 -4.55 1.88
C LEU A 282 -14.39 -3.06 1.53
N ILE A 283 -14.28 -2.72 0.24
CA ILE A 283 -14.36 -1.33 -0.24
C ILE A 283 -15.75 -0.76 0.04
N MET A 284 -16.82 -1.50 -0.31
CA MET A 284 -18.20 -1.05 -0.06
C MET A 284 -18.47 -0.84 1.43
N LYS A 285 -18.02 -1.77 2.29
CA LYS A 285 -18.11 -1.61 3.75
C LYS A 285 -17.41 -0.35 4.26
N ASP A 286 -16.27 0.02 3.68
CA ASP A 286 -15.58 1.26 4.04
C ASP A 286 -16.36 2.49 3.59
N ILE A 287 -16.91 2.49 2.37
CA ILE A 287 -17.78 3.57 1.89
C ILE A 287 -19.00 3.76 2.80
N SER A 288 -19.68 2.65 3.15
CA SER A 288 -20.84 2.66 4.04
C SER A 288 -20.51 3.16 5.45
N ARG A 289 -19.36 2.74 6.01
CA ARG A 289 -18.88 3.22 7.31
C ARG A 289 -18.68 4.74 7.35
N TRP A 290 -18.51 5.39 6.19
CA TRP A 290 -18.26 6.82 6.04
C TRP A 290 -19.54 7.59 5.64
N GLY A 291 -20.70 6.94 5.70
CA GLY A 291 -21.98 7.54 5.32
C GLY A 291 -22.12 7.72 3.80
N GLY A 292 -21.46 6.89 3.01
CA GLY A 292 -21.70 6.76 1.57
C GLY A 292 -22.76 5.71 1.27
N ASP A 293 -23.56 5.95 0.24
CA ASP A 293 -24.48 4.98 -0.35
C ASP A 293 -23.74 4.03 -1.32
N GLU A 294 -23.90 2.71 -1.15
CA GLU A 294 -23.23 1.69 -1.97
C GLU A 294 -23.74 1.64 -3.42
N ALA A 295 -25.02 1.94 -3.67
CA ALA A 295 -25.59 1.96 -5.01
C ALA A 295 -25.02 3.12 -5.83
N LEU A 296 -24.87 4.29 -5.23
CA LEU A 296 -24.20 5.42 -5.89
C LEU A 296 -22.70 5.16 -6.09
N ALA A 297 -22.03 4.53 -5.12
CA ALA A 297 -20.64 4.11 -5.28
C ALA A 297 -20.45 3.13 -6.44
N LYS A 298 -21.39 2.19 -6.60
CA LYS A 298 -21.43 1.24 -7.71
C LYS A 298 -21.52 1.96 -9.05
N GLN A 299 -22.39 2.96 -9.17
CA GLN A 299 -22.55 3.75 -10.40
C GLN A 299 -21.28 4.54 -10.73
N VAL A 300 -20.63 5.18 -9.73
CA VAL A 300 -19.35 5.87 -9.93
C VAL A 300 -18.25 4.90 -10.36
N LEU A 301 -18.13 3.75 -9.69
CA LEU A 301 -17.14 2.73 -10.06
C LEU A 301 -17.34 2.22 -11.49
N TRP A 302 -18.58 2.01 -11.92
CA TRP A 302 -18.88 1.62 -13.30
C TRP A 302 -18.29 2.62 -14.29
N ARG A 303 -18.57 3.92 -14.09
CA ARG A 303 -18.07 4.99 -14.96
C ARG A 303 -16.55 5.11 -14.94
N VAL A 304 -15.91 4.88 -13.78
CA VAL A 304 -14.44 4.82 -13.68
C VAL A 304 -13.86 3.63 -14.47
N THR A 305 -14.48 2.45 -14.43
CA THR A 305 -13.99 1.30 -15.21
C THR A 305 -14.08 1.51 -16.72
N GLU A 306 -15.07 2.26 -17.20
CA GLU A 306 -15.22 2.59 -18.63
C GLU A 306 -14.24 3.67 -19.11
N THR A 307 -13.79 4.53 -18.20
CA THR A 307 -12.94 5.69 -18.49
C THR A 307 -11.48 5.49 -18.10
N VAL A 308 -11.08 4.26 -17.77
CA VAL A 308 -9.68 3.95 -17.44
C VAL A 308 -8.74 4.39 -18.57
N ALA A 309 -7.65 5.06 -18.18
CA ALA A 309 -6.65 5.66 -19.08
C ALA A 309 -7.19 6.76 -20.04
N THR A 310 -8.42 7.25 -19.85
CA THR A 310 -8.96 8.38 -20.62
C THR A 310 -9.06 9.66 -19.78
N GLN A 311 -9.05 10.81 -20.46
CA GLN A 311 -9.29 12.11 -19.83
C GLN A 311 -10.78 12.25 -19.55
N VAL A 312 -11.14 12.47 -18.28
CA VAL A 312 -12.53 12.56 -17.85
C VAL A 312 -12.74 13.74 -16.91
N SER A 313 -13.92 14.36 -17.01
CA SER A 313 -14.39 15.37 -16.05
C SER A 313 -15.35 14.76 -15.02
N PRO A 314 -15.48 15.34 -13.82
CA PRO A 314 -16.47 14.89 -12.85
C PRO A 314 -17.91 14.89 -13.39
N ASN A 315 -18.24 15.84 -14.28
CA ASN A 315 -19.54 15.85 -14.96
C ASN A 315 -19.72 14.66 -15.90
N ALA A 316 -18.71 14.29 -16.68
CA ALA A 316 -18.79 13.13 -17.57
C ALA A 316 -18.90 11.79 -16.82
N LEU A 317 -18.34 11.70 -15.60
CA LEU A 317 -18.53 10.55 -14.70
C LEU A 317 -19.91 10.54 -14.04
N ARG A 318 -20.56 11.69 -13.89
CA ARG A 318 -21.92 11.82 -13.38
C ARG A 318 -22.94 11.42 -14.46
N ASP A 319 -22.69 11.76 -15.72
CA ASP A 319 -23.63 11.48 -16.81
C ASP A 319 -23.89 9.96 -16.94
N GLY A 320 -25.16 9.57 -16.99
CA GLY A 320 -25.60 8.16 -16.97
C GLY A 320 -25.77 7.56 -15.56
N THR A 321 -25.62 8.36 -14.50
CA THR A 321 -25.90 7.97 -13.12
C THR A 321 -27.11 8.72 -12.56
N GLU A 322 -27.64 8.26 -11.44
CA GLU A 322 -28.72 8.92 -10.67
C GLU A 322 -28.19 10.10 -9.83
N ILE A 323 -26.88 10.39 -9.90
CA ILE A 323 -26.26 11.45 -9.13
C ILE A 323 -26.57 12.81 -9.76
N ALA A 324 -27.25 13.69 -9.03
CA ALA A 324 -27.60 15.02 -9.50
C ALA A 324 -26.40 16.00 -9.56
N ASP A 325 -25.55 15.98 -8.53
CA ASP A 325 -24.42 16.91 -8.36
C ASP A 325 -23.07 16.20 -8.55
N TYR A 326 -22.21 16.76 -9.42
CA TYR A 326 -20.85 16.26 -9.64
C TYR A 326 -20.01 16.24 -8.35
N ARG A 327 -20.34 17.08 -7.35
CA ARG A 327 -19.67 17.06 -6.04
C ARG A 327 -19.87 15.74 -5.31
N THR A 328 -20.98 15.06 -5.53
CA THR A 328 -21.21 13.72 -5.00
C THR A 328 -20.29 12.70 -5.67
N VAL A 329 -20.07 12.80 -6.99
CA VAL A 329 -19.06 11.99 -7.70
C VAL A 329 -17.67 12.23 -7.12
N GLU A 330 -17.28 13.48 -6.89
CA GLU A 330 -16.02 13.83 -6.23
C GLU A 330 -15.90 13.22 -4.83
N LYS A 331 -16.97 13.24 -4.03
CA LYS A 331 -16.99 12.60 -2.70
C LYS A 331 -16.66 11.11 -2.81
N TYR A 332 -17.26 10.38 -3.77
CA TYR A 332 -17.00 8.96 -3.95
C TYR A 332 -15.60 8.67 -4.48
N LEU A 333 -15.10 9.46 -5.42
CA LEU A 333 -13.73 9.30 -5.93
C LEU A 333 -12.70 9.51 -4.81
N ASN A 334 -12.88 10.55 -3.99
CA ASN A 334 -12.03 10.78 -2.82
C ASN A 334 -12.09 9.61 -1.82
N ALA A 335 -13.27 9.01 -1.60
CA ALA A 335 -13.42 7.85 -0.73
C ALA A 335 -12.72 6.60 -1.29
N LEU A 336 -12.80 6.39 -2.61
CA LEU A 336 -12.14 5.28 -3.31
C LEU A 336 -10.62 5.44 -3.36
N GLU A 337 -10.11 6.65 -3.57
CA GLU A 337 -8.68 6.95 -3.39
C GLU A 337 -8.26 6.72 -1.95
N ALA A 338 -9.09 7.15 -0.98
CA ALA A 338 -8.73 7.04 0.41
C ALA A 338 -8.71 5.60 0.94
N SER A 339 -9.46 4.70 0.30
CA SER A 339 -9.44 3.24 0.51
C SER A 339 -8.36 2.51 -0.30
N TYR A 340 -7.48 3.25 -1.00
CA TYR A 340 -6.44 2.70 -1.87
C TYR A 340 -6.99 1.86 -3.02
N ALA A 341 -8.12 2.25 -3.61
CA ALA A 341 -8.64 1.63 -4.84
C ALA A 341 -8.18 2.39 -6.09
N LEU A 342 -8.21 3.72 -6.03
CA LEU A 342 -7.97 4.61 -7.17
C LEU A 342 -6.80 5.56 -6.94
N GLU A 343 -6.32 6.12 -8.04
CA GLU A 343 -5.34 7.20 -8.11
C GLU A 343 -5.72 8.17 -9.23
N THR A 344 -5.75 9.46 -8.90
CA THR A 344 -6.05 10.53 -9.85
C THR A 344 -4.79 11.25 -10.29
N VAL A 345 -4.66 11.43 -11.61
CA VAL A 345 -3.57 12.16 -12.25
C VAL A 345 -4.13 13.42 -12.91
N TYR A 346 -3.72 14.58 -12.39
CA TYR A 346 -4.10 15.88 -12.93
C TYR A 346 -3.18 16.32 -14.07
N ARG A 347 -3.66 17.27 -14.87
CA ARG A 347 -2.83 17.92 -15.88
C ARG A 347 -1.78 18.79 -15.22
N LEU A 348 -0.54 18.75 -15.72
CA LEU A 348 0.53 19.66 -15.30
C LEU A 348 0.27 21.09 -15.80
N ASP A 349 0.20 22.05 -14.88
CA ASP A 349 0.47 23.45 -15.17
C ASP A 349 1.98 23.69 -15.16
N ALA A 350 2.61 23.57 -16.34
CA ALA A 350 4.06 23.65 -16.50
C ALA A 350 4.65 25.00 -16.07
N ALA A 351 3.85 26.08 -16.04
CA ALA A 351 4.32 27.39 -15.59
C ALA A 351 4.42 27.47 -14.06
N ARG A 352 3.60 26.70 -13.34
CA ARG A 352 3.51 26.70 -11.87
C ARG A 352 4.11 25.46 -11.21
N GLY A 353 4.31 24.38 -11.97
CA GLY A 353 4.73 23.09 -11.43
C GLY A 353 3.65 22.44 -10.55
N GLN A 354 2.37 22.71 -10.83
CA GLN A 354 1.24 22.33 -9.97
C GLN A 354 0.10 21.68 -10.78
N PRO A 355 -0.83 20.97 -10.10
CA PRO A 355 -2.03 20.44 -10.75
C PRO A 355 -2.92 21.53 -11.35
N PHE A 356 -3.44 21.29 -12.55
CA PHE A 356 -4.50 22.10 -13.14
C PHE A 356 -5.88 21.49 -12.80
N TYR A 357 -6.38 21.76 -11.58
CA TYR A 357 -7.62 21.15 -11.05
C TYR A 357 -8.89 21.36 -11.88
N LYS A 358 -8.97 22.45 -12.66
CA LYS A 358 -10.16 22.76 -13.49
C LYS A 358 -10.20 21.97 -14.82
N LYS A 359 -9.15 21.23 -15.17
CA LYS A 359 -9.10 20.45 -16.42
C LYS A 359 -9.47 18.99 -16.14
N GLU A 360 -9.78 18.27 -17.21
CA GLU A 360 -10.00 16.83 -17.18
C GLU A 360 -8.81 16.13 -16.51
N ARG A 361 -9.08 15.01 -15.86
CA ARG A 361 -8.08 14.20 -15.16
C ARG A 361 -8.13 12.77 -15.67
N LYS A 362 -7.05 12.03 -15.48
CA LYS A 362 -7.04 10.58 -15.69
C LYS A 362 -7.23 9.91 -14.32
N ILE A 363 -7.99 8.83 -14.28
CA ILE A 363 -8.24 8.05 -13.06
C ILE A 363 -7.82 6.61 -13.35
N TYR A 364 -6.99 6.06 -12.47
CA TYR A 364 -6.49 4.70 -12.58
C TYR A 364 -6.81 3.92 -11.33
N PHE A 365 -6.91 2.61 -11.47
CA PHE A 365 -6.83 1.71 -10.33
C PHE A 365 -5.37 1.53 -9.93
N ILE A 366 -5.10 1.50 -8.63
CA ILE A 366 -3.72 1.39 -8.14
C ILE A 366 -3.08 0.03 -8.42
N ASP A 367 -3.89 -0.96 -8.82
CA ASP A 367 -3.51 -2.34 -9.02
C ASP A 367 -4.46 -3.07 -10.01
N PRO A 368 -3.94 -3.91 -10.93
CA PRO A 368 -4.74 -4.66 -11.89
C PRO A 368 -5.84 -5.53 -11.28
N PHE A 369 -5.57 -6.17 -10.14
CA PHE A 369 -6.57 -7.02 -9.49
C PHE A 369 -7.76 -6.21 -9.02
N ILE A 370 -7.54 -4.99 -8.51
CA ILE A 370 -8.63 -4.13 -8.05
C ILE A 370 -9.54 -3.75 -9.22
N PHE A 371 -8.95 -3.40 -10.36
CA PHE A 371 -9.70 -3.12 -11.59
C PHE A 371 -10.59 -4.32 -11.97
N HIS A 372 -10.02 -5.52 -12.02
CA HIS A 372 -10.74 -6.75 -12.37
C HIS A 372 -11.80 -7.12 -11.33
N ALA A 373 -11.52 -6.93 -10.04
CA ALA A 373 -12.45 -7.18 -8.95
C ALA A 373 -13.70 -6.30 -9.08
N CYS A 374 -13.49 -4.98 -9.26
CA CYS A 374 -14.58 -4.03 -9.46
C CYS A 374 -15.36 -4.36 -10.72
N ARG A 375 -14.70 -4.54 -11.88
CA ARG A 375 -15.36 -4.85 -13.15
C ARG A 375 -16.15 -6.16 -13.11
N GLY A 376 -15.57 -7.22 -12.55
CA GLY A 376 -16.20 -8.52 -12.37
C GLY A 376 -17.48 -8.41 -11.54
N TRP A 377 -17.37 -7.81 -10.35
CA TRP A 377 -18.51 -7.58 -9.45
C TRP A 377 -19.62 -6.74 -10.09
N LEU A 378 -19.25 -5.69 -10.84
CA LEU A 378 -20.19 -4.83 -11.55
C LEU A 378 -20.98 -5.58 -12.63
N SER A 379 -20.28 -6.40 -13.41
CA SER A 379 -20.87 -7.14 -14.54
C SER A 379 -21.69 -8.37 -14.13
N GLY A 380 -21.53 -8.87 -12.89
CA GLY A 380 -22.16 -10.10 -12.41
C GLY A 380 -21.68 -11.37 -13.11
N ARG A 381 -20.56 -11.29 -13.87
CA ARG A 381 -19.93 -12.42 -14.56
C ARG A 381 -18.78 -12.98 -13.72
N GLY A 382 -18.36 -14.21 -14.02
CA GLY A 382 -17.15 -14.81 -13.43
C GLY A 382 -15.95 -13.90 -13.67
N ALA A 383 -15.39 -13.35 -12.59
CA ALA A 383 -14.48 -12.21 -12.68
C ALA A 383 -13.18 -12.61 -13.38
N PHE A 384 -12.66 -13.80 -13.08
CA PHE A 384 -11.42 -14.30 -13.68
C PHE A 384 -11.51 -14.45 -15.21
N GLU A 385 -12.57 -15.05 -15.72
CA GLU A 385 -12.74 -15.23 -17.16
C GLU A 385 -12.96 -13.88 -17.87
N ALA A 386 -13.72 -12.98 -17.26
CA ALA A 386 -13.88 -11.62 -17.77
C ALA A 386 -12.55 -10.86 -17.83
N SER A 387 -11.63 -11.09 -16.88
CA SER A 387 -10.27 -10.54 -16.89
C SER A 387 -9.44 -11.09 -18.04
N ARG A 388 -9.53 -12.39 -18.32
CA ARG A 388 -8.81 -13.02 -19.44
C ARG A 388 -9.26 -12.44 -20.78
N VAL A 389 -10.57 -12.43 -21.04
CA VAL A 389 -11.15 -11.85 -22.26
C VAL A 389 -10.77 -10.37 -22.42
N PHE A 390 -10.70 -9.62 -21.32
CA PHE A 390 -10.27 -8.22 -21.38
C PHE A 390 -8.83 -8.05 -21.87
N LEU A 391 -7.93 -8.95 -21.45
CA LEU A 391 -6.51 -8.89 -21.78
C LEU A 391 -6.16 -9.44 -23.17
N GLU A 392 -7.12 -10.08 -23.87
CA GLU A 392 -6.95 -10.50 -25.27
C GLU A 392 -6.85 -9.28 -26.22
N SER A 393 -7.47 -8.16 -25.86
CA SER A 393 -7.34 -6.92 -26.62
C SER A 393 -6.07 -6.16 -26.25
N ALA A 394 -5.19 -5.95 -27.24
CA ALA A 394 -3.95 -5.19 -27.08
C ALA A 394 -4.21 -3.75 -26.59
N GLU A 395 -5.30 -3.13 -27.05
CA GLU A 395 -5.71 -1.80 -26.60
C GLU A 395 -6.05 -1.80 -25.10
N MET A 396 -6.91 -2.73 -24.67
CA MET A 396 -7.35 -2.81 -23.29
C MET A 396 -6.21 -3.20 -22.35
N LYS A 397 -5.35 -4.12 -22.78
CA LYS A 397 -4.10 -4.46 -22.10
C LYS A 397 -3.19 -3.25 -21.94
N GLY A 398 -3.04 -2.43 -23.00
CA GLY A 398 -2.27 -1.18 -22.97
C GLY A 398 -2.79 -0.19 -21.93
N ARG A 399 -4.11 -0.02 -21.81
CA ARG A 399 -4.71 0.84 -20.77
C ARG A 399 -4.39 0.37 -19.35
N LEU A 400 -4.37 -0.95 -19.13
CA LEU A 400 -4.03 -1.51 -17.82
C LEU A 400 -2.53 -1.36 -17.50
N VAL A 401 -1.66 -1.54 -18.49
CA VAL A 401 -0.22 -1.29 -18.38
C VAL A 401 0.06 0.18 -18.05
N GLU A 402 -0.64 1.12 -18.67
CA GLU A 402 -0.57 2.55 -18.34
C GLU A 402 -0.91 2.79 -16.85
N GLY A 403 -1.96 2.15 -16.34
CA GLY A 403 -2.31 2.19 -14.91
C GLY A 403 -1.24 1.59 -13.98
N VAL A 404 -0.62 0.48 -14.37
CA VAL A 404 0.51 -0.11 -13.63
C VAL A 404 1.71 0.85 -13.58
N VAL A 405 2.02 1.50 -14.70
CA VAL A 405 3.10 2.50 -14.78
C VAL A 405 2.76 3.71 -13.90
N CYS A 406 1.52 4.22 -13.95
CA CYS A 406 1.04 5.29 -13.06
C CYS A 406 1.32 4.96 -11.58
N SER A 407 0.79 3.83 -11.11
CA SER A 407 0.93 3.38 -9.73
C SER A 407 2.40 3.23 -9.31
N HIS A 408 3.26 2.70 -10.19
CA HIS A 408 4.69 2.55 -9.88
C HIS A 408 5.45 3.88 -9.88
N ILE A 409 5.08 4.83 -10.75
CA ILE A 409 5.64 6.19 -10.77
C ILE A 409 5.23 6.93 -9.49
N ALA A 410 3.97 6.89 -9.08
CA ALA A 410 3.51 7.52 -7.85
C ALA A 410 4.25 7.01 -6.61
N ARG A 411 4.44 5.69 -6.54
CA ARG A 411 5.23 5.06 -5.47
C ARG A 411 6.72 5.43 -5.53
N LEU A 412 7.26 5.67 -6.72
CA LEU A 412 8.64 6.16 -6.87
C LEU A 412 8.75 7.63 -6.45
N ALA A 413 7.80 8.47 -6.84
CA ALA A 413 7.73 9.88 -6.44
C ALA A 413 7.68 10.01 -4.90
N TYR A 414 6.85 9.20 -4.23
CA TYR A 414 6.84 9.13 -2.76
C TYR A 414 8.20 8.71 -2.20
N ALA A 415 8.86 7.72 -2.79
CA ALA A 415 10.16 7.26 -2.31
C ALA A 415 11.27 8.30 -2.51
N LEU A 416 11.19 9.13 -3.56
CA LEU A 416 12.16 10.19 -3.87
C LEU A 416 11.98 11.43 -2.98
N ALA A 417 10.75 11.72 -2.56
CA ALA A 417 10.41 12.83 -1.69
C ALA A 417 9.41 12.38 -0.60
N PRO A 418 9.85 11.51 0.34
CA PRO A 418 8.96 11.01 1.38
C PRO A 418 8.60 12.16 2.31
N GLY A 419 7.32 12.26 2.66
CA GLY A 419 6.88 13.27 3.59
C GLY A 419 5.44 13.04 4.04
N PRO A 420 5.08 13.56 5.23
CA PRO A 420 3.71 13.45 5.75
C PRO A 420 2.68 14.20 4.89
N LEU A 421 3.14 15.20 4.13
CA LEU A 421 2.33 16.01 3.22
C LEU A 421 2.41 15.52 1.77
N PHE A 422 3.05 14.37 1.51
CA PHE A 422 3.13 13.85 0.15
C PHE A 422 1.74 13.48 -0.37
N ASP A 423 1.44 13.97 -1.57
CA ASP A 423 0.25 13.62 -2.33
C ASP A 423 0.66 13.31 -3.78
N ALA A 424 0.37 12.10 -4.22
CA ALA A 424 0.72 11.64 -5.56
C ALA A 424 0.06 12.51 -6.65
N SER A 425 -1.16 13.02 -6.39
CA SER A 425 -1.90 13.87 -7.32
C SER A 425 -1.22 15.24 -7.56
N SER A 426 -0.28 15.60 -6.67
CA SER A 426 0.55 16.81 -6.75
C SER A 426 1.99 16.53 -7.18
N ALA A 427 2.35 15.27 -7.47
CA ALA A 427 3.70 14.86 -7.84
C ALA A 427 3.76 14.17 -9.21
N VAL A 428 2.67 13.54 -9.63
CA VAL A 428 2.53 12.84 -10.92
C VAL A 428 1.44 13.52 -11.72
N PHE A 429 1.76 13.83 -12.97
CA PHE A 429 0.88 14.58 -13.86
C PHE A 429 0.82 13.96 -15.23
N TYR A 430 -0.24 14.20 -15.99
CA TYR A 430 -0.20 14.07 -17.44
C TYR A 430 0.04 15.45 -18.07
N TRP A 431 0.49 15.50 -19.32
CA TRP A 431 0.69 16.77 -20.01
C TRP A 431 0.07 16.78 -21.41
N ARG A 432 -0.41 17.95 -21.85
CA ARG A 432 -0.98 18.12 -23.19
C ARG A 432 -0.60 19.47 -23.78
N SER A 433 -0.14 19.45 -25.02
CA SER A 433 0.20 20.66 -25.78
C SER A 433 -1.04 21.46 -26.13
N LYS A 434 -0.99 22.79 -25.97
CA LYS A 434 -2.04 23.70 -26.43
C LYS A 434 -2.15 23.78 -27.97
N LYS A 435 -1.05 23.54 -28.69
CA LYS A 435 -0.95 23.82 -30.14
C LYS A 435 -0.92 22.58 -31.05
N LYS A 436 -0.41 21.43 -30.59
CA LYS A 436 -0.09 20.28 -31.47
C LYS A 436 -0.89 18.99 -31.19
N ARG A 437 -1.97 19.03 -30.39
CA ARG A 437 -2.74 17.85 -29.94
C ARG A 437 -1.91 16.69 -29.34
N ARG A 438 -0.61 16.89 -29.09
CA ARG A 438 0.28 15.92 -28.45
C ARG A 438 -0.05 15.83 -26.97
N GLU A 439 -0.12 14.61 -26.49
CA GLU A 439 -0.30 14.21 -25.10
C GLU A 439 0.95 13.47 -24.65
N LEU A 440 1.23 13.56 -23.36
CA LEU A 440 2.24 12.80 -22.65
C LEU A 440 1.53 12.15 -21.47
N ASP A 441 1.64 10.83 -21.35
CA ASP A 441 0.91 10.07 -20.33
C ASP A 441 1.30 10.49 -18.92
N PHE A 442 2.60 10.57 -18.63
CA PHE A 442 3.09 10.97 -17.31
C PHE A 442 4.28 11.92 -17.35
N ALA A 443 4.33 12.79 -16.35
CA ALA A 443 5.45 13.66 -15.99
C ALA A 443 5.55 13.71 -14.47
N PHE A 444 6.76 13.50 -13.93
CA PHE A 444 7.05 13.57 -12.50
C PHE A 444 8.47 14.12 -12.28
N SER A 445 8.73 14.70 -11.10
CA SER A 445 10.01 15.37 -10.82
C SER A 445 11.06 14.43 -10.23
N VAL A 446 12.28 14.48 -10.78
CA VAL A 446 13.48 13.82 -10.24
C VAL A 446 14.62 14.83 -10.26
N GLY A 447 15.16 15.17 -9.09
CA GLY A 447 16.25 16.15 -8.98
C GLY A 447 15.88 17.55 -9.54
N GLY A 448 14.61 17.95 -9.42
CA GLY A 448 14.11 19.23 -9.93
C GLY A 448 13.80 19.25 -11.44
N ARG A 449 14.00 18.14 -12.15
CA ARG A 449 13.70 18.00 -13.59
C ARG A 449 12.51 17.07 -13.79
N TYR A 450 11.62 17.42 -14.71
CA TYR A 450 10.51 16.54 -15.08
C TYR A 450 11.00 15.42 -16.00
N VAL A 451 10.71 14.17 -15.62
CA VAL A 451 10.88 12.98 -16.46
C VAL A 451 9.63 12.80 -17.31
N PRO A 452 9.70 12.95 -18.64
CA PRO A 452 8.58 12.62 -19.51
C PRO A 452 8.50 11.12 -19.73
N VAL A 453 7.31 10.54 -19.53
CA VAL A 453 7.05 9.11 -19.76
C VAL A 453 5.84 8.95 -20.68
N GLU A 454 6.05 8.24 -21.78
CA GLU A 454 5.03 7.80 -22.72
C GLU A 454 4.92 6.29 -22.61
N VAL A 455 3.70 5.75 -22.45
CA VAL A 455 3.46 4.32 -22.34
C VAL A 455 2.92 3.80 -23.67
N LYS A 456 3.72 2.97 -24.35
CA LYS A 456 3.30 2.30 -25.57
C LYS A 456 3.29 0.81 -25.36
N TYR A 457 2.12 0.20 -25.55
CA TYR A 457 1.96 -1.24 -25.53
C TYR A 457 1.46 -1.69 -26.90
N THR A 458 2.30 -2.38 -27.65
CA THR A 458 1.95 -3.04 -28.91
C THR A 458 2.10 -4.54 -28.69
N SER A 459 1.02 -5.31 -28.85
CA SER A 459 1.15 -6.77 -28.97
C SER A 459 2.03 -7.06 -30.19
N ARG A 460 3.13 -7.78 -30.00
CA ARG A 460 3.92 -8.30 -31.13
C ARG A 460 3.14 -9.34 -31.89
#